data_AF-A0AAV5MLH7-F1
#
_entry.id   AF-A0AAV5MLH7-F1
#
_cell.length_a   1.000
_cell.length_b   1.000
_cell.length_c   1.000
_cell.angle_alpha   90.00
_cell.angle_beta   90.00
_cell.angle_gamma   90.00
#
_symmetry.space_group_name_H-M   'P 1'
#
loop_
_entity.id
_entity.type
_entity.pdbx_description
1 polymer ?
#
loop_
_entity_poly.entity_id
_entity_poly.type
_entity_poly.pdbx_seq_one_letter_code
_entity_poly.pdbx_strand_id
1 'polypeptide(L)' 'MLMRVTVGIHKADIDTAIRTYHLMSQPCYAHGTPTLSNAGTPKP' A
#
# COMPACT_ATOMS: atom_id res chain seq x y z
N MET A 1 7.66 0.85 -5.17
CA MET A 1 6.23 0.99 -5.52
C MET A 1 5.26 0.58 -4.40
N LEU A 2 5.68 -0.16 -3.36
CA LEU A 2 4.80 -0.62 -2.28
C LEU A 2 4.42 0.49 -1.27
N MET A 3 5.35 1.37 -0.90
CA MET A 3 5.07 2.49 0.02
C MET A 3 4.02 3.47 -0.52
N ARG A 4 3.95 3.66 -1.85
CA ARG A 4 2.91 4.48 -2.46
C ARG A 4 1.51 3.89 -2.24
N VAL A 5 1.42 2.56 -2.34
CA VAL A 5 0.16 1.82 -2.18
C VAL A 5 -0.27 1.83 -0.73
N THR A 6 0.64 1.58 0.22
CA THR A 6 0.32 1.59 1.64
C THR A 6 -0.10 2.99 2.12
N VAL A 7 0.59 4.04 1.68
CA VAL A 7 0.19 5.43 1.98
C VAL A 7 -1.14 5.80 1.29
N GLY A 8 -1.39 5.30 0.07
CA GLY A 8 -2.68 5.50 -0.61
C GLY A 8 -3.87 4.87 0.12
N ILE A 9 -3.65 3.73 0.79
CA ILE A 9 -4.67 3.01 1.56
C ILE A 9 -4.86 3.64 2.95
N HIS A 10 -3.76 3.93 3.67
CA HIS A 10 -3.80 4.35 5.08
C HIS A 10 -3.78 5.88 5.28
N LYS A 11 -3.49 6.67 4.23
CA LYS A 11 -3.51 8.14 4.19
C LYS A 11 -2.77 8.82 5.35
N ALA A 12 -3.49 9.24 6.39
CA ALA A 12 -2.95 9.98 7.53
C ALA A 12 -2.37 9.06 8.63
N ASP A 13 -2.63 7.75 8.56
CA ASP A 13 -2.14 6.77 9.53
C ASP A 13 -0.82 6.17 9.06
N ILE A 14 0.28 6.82 9.45
CA ILE A 14 1.64 6.46 9.03
C ILE A 14 2.12 5.19 9.74
N ASP A 15 1.75 5.00 11.01
CA ASP A 15 2.17 3.85 11.81
C ASP A 15 1.65 2.54 11.19
N THR A 16 0.37 2.55 10.81
CA THR A 16 -0.27 1.43 10.13
C THR A 16 0.27 1.25 8.71
N ALA A 17 0.60 2.33 7.99
CA ALA A 17 1.21 2.25 6.64
C ALA A 17 2.57 1.54 6.64
N ILE A 18 3.40 1.78 7.66
CA ILE A 18 4.71 1.13 7.83
C ILE A 18 4.52 -0.36 8.15
N ARG A 19 3.57 -0.70 9.02
CA ARG A 19 3.27 -2.10 9.35
C ARG A 19 2.76 -2.88 8.13
N THR A 20 1.86 -2.29 7.34
CA THR A 20 1.37 -2.87 6.10
C THR A 20 2.47 -2.99 5.05
N TYR A 21 3.41 -2.05 4.99
CA TYR A 21 4.58 -2.16 4.11
C TYR A 21 5.47 -3.34 4.49
N HIS A 22 5.75 -3.53 5.79
CA HIS A 22 6.52 -4.68 6.25
C HIS A 22 5.81 -6.02 5.99
N LEU A 23 4.48 -6.04 6.06
CA LEU A 23 3.68 -7.22 5.68
C LEU A 23 3.72 -7.48 4.17
N MET A 24 3.57 -6.45 3.34
CA MET A 24 3.64 -6.55 1.88
C MET A 24 5.04 -6.83 1.35
N SER A 25 6.08 -6.51 2.12
CA SER A 25 7.46 -6.84 1.79
C SER A 25 7.75 -8.33 1.98
N GLN A 26 6.87 -9.08 2.64
CA GLN A 26 6.96 -10.53 2.78
C GLN A 26 6.16 -11.20 1.67
N PRO A 27 6.59 -12.37 1.15
CA PRO A 27 5.91 -13.08 0.06
C PRO A 27 4.51 -13.58 0.43
N CYS A 28 4.11 -13.46 1.70
CA CYS A 28 2.85 -13.95 2.25
C CYS A 28 1.68 -12.98 2.06
N TYR A 29 1.92 -11.74 1.62
CA TYR A 29 0.85 -10.75 1.49
C TYR A 29 1.07 -9.83 0.29
N ALA A 30 0.16 -9.88 -0.67
CA ALA A 30 0.16 -8.99 -1.82
C ALA A 30 -1.26 -8.47 -2.07
N HIS A 31 -1.39 -7.17 -2.32
CA HIS A 31 -2.63 -6.63 -2.85
C HIS A 31 -2.79 -6.97 -4.33
N GLY A 32 -4.03 -7.04 -4.80
CA GLY A 32 -4.31 -7.29 -6.21
C GLY A 32 -3.72 -6.21 -7.13
N THR A 33 -3.46 -6.60 -8.38
CA THR A 33 -2.96 -5.74 -9.46
C THR A 33 -3.66 -4.37 -9.59
N PRO A 34 -5.01 -4.24 -9.48
CA PRO A 34 -5.66 -2.92 -9.55
C PRO A 34 -5.22 -1.99 -8.42
N THR A 35 -5.01 -2.52 -7.21
CA THR A 35 -4.59 -1.74 -6.04
C THR A 35 -3.14 -1.29 -6.17
N LEU A 36 -2.26 -2.13 -6.72
CA LEU A 36 -0.86 -1.76 -6.95
C LEU A 36 -0.73 -0.63 -8.00
N SER A 37 -1.53 -0.70 -9.06
CA SER A 37 -1.49 0.28 -10.16
C SER A 37 -2.13 1.62 -9.77
N ASN A 38 -3.27 1.61 -9.06
CA ASN A 38 -4.09 2.80 -8.88
C ASN A 38 -3.93 3.49 -7.51
N ALA A 39 -3.46 2.79 -6.48
CA ALA A 39 -3.34 3.39 -5.15
C ALA A 39 -2.32 4.55 -5.13
N GLY A 40 -2.77 5.68 -4.57
CA GLY A 40 -2.00 6.92 -4.49
C GLY A 40 -1.99 7.75 -5.78
N THR A 41 -2.83 7.42 -6.77
CA THR A 41 -3.03 8.25 -7.97
C THR A 41 -4.28 9.14 -7.84
N PRO A 42 -4.41 10.22 -8.63
CA PRO A 42 -5.54 11.15 -8.56
C PRO A 42 -6.91 10.52 -8.90
N LYS A 43 -6.92 9.36 -9.58
CA LYS A 43 -8.09 8.56 -9.90
C LYS A 43 -7.85 7.11 -9.46
N PRO A 44 -8.17 6.77 -8.21
CA PRO A 44 -8.02 5.41 -7.69
C PRO A 44 -9.01 4.43 -8.33
#